data_AF-A0A847HHY1-F1
#
_entry.id   AF-A0A847HHY1-F1
#
_cell.length_a   1.000
_cell.length_b   1.000
_cell.length_c   1.000
_cell.angle_alpha   90.00
_cell.angle_beta   90.00
_cell.angle_gamma   90.00
#
_symmetry.space_group_name_H-M   'P 1'
#
loop_
_entity.id
_entity.type
_entity.pdbx_description
1 polymer ?
#
loop_
_entity_poly.entity_id
_entity_poly.type
_entity_poly.pdbx_seq_one_letter_code
_entity_poly.pdbx_strand_id
1 'polypeptide(L)'
;MKADCTFSLEELPCLADHQLDGTPFVPMAMIVDELARRFSLNCCCFTDIEVKTPVMLRRRLAKTLVCTCDEQTSSLQDENGNLHAILTKGANIVADGGFVLAAPRDAIPSVLLKQQLYPALLFHGPTFQADFVFYEFNRQTVVVELSDFDHDNPSLGRYAQNQSVPIVLFDLLLQAAGLHLMAFSDTYGLPTACASLSIFNRQPVGNVLVRVTCHESDLYSIIAGDATGKPVMTCSGLRFARSVRKIEADKKDILKELTR
;
A
#
# COMPACT_ATOMS: atom_id res chain seq x y z
N MET A 1 -7.03 -8.16 -24.28
CA MET A 1 -6.97 -9.48 -23.61
C MET A 1 -8.00 -9.51 -22.49
N LYS A 2 -8.71 -10.63 -22.29
CA LYS A 2 -9.66 -10.85 -21.19
C LYS A 2 -9.23 -12.11 -20.43
N ALA A 3 -9.17 -12.04 -19.10
CA ALA A 3 -8.80 -13.17 -18.25
C ALA A 3 -9.59 -13.14 -16.94
N ASP A 4 -9.97 -14.31 -16.45
CA ASP A 4 -10.59 -14.40 -15.13
C ASP A 4 -9.52 -14.21 -14.04
N CYS A 5 -9.92 -13.50 -12.99
CA CYS A 5 -9.12 -13.22 -11.82
C CYS A 5 -9.89 -13.62 -10.57
N THR A 6 -9.44 -14.67 -9.89
CA THR A 6 -10.14 -15.27 -8.77
C THR A 6 -9.42 -14.98 -7.46
N PHE A 7 -10.13 -14.40 -6.49
CA PHE A 7 -9.65 -14.17 -5.13
C PHE A 7 -10.43 -15.05 -4.17
N SER A 8 -9.73 -15.85 -3.36
CA SER A 8 -10.36 -16.65 -2.31
C SER A 8 -9.42 -16.75 -1.10
N LEU A 9 -10.00 -16.91 0.09
CA LEU A 9 -9.21 -17.08 1.32
C LEU A 9 -8.53 -18.46 1.36
N GLU A 10 -9.06 -19.43 0.63
CA GLU A 10 -8.54 -20.79 0.54
C GLU A 10 -7.29 -20.86 -0.33
N GLU A 11 -7.27 -20.13 -1.45
CA GLU A 11 -6.11 -20.08 -2.36
C GLU A 11 -5.07 -19.06 -1.91
N LEU A 12 -5.50 -17.97 -1.29
CA LEU A 12 -4.64 -16.88 -0.82
C LEU A 12 -4.92 -16.61 0.66
N PRO A 13 -4.41 -17.45 1.58
CA PRO A 13 -4.66 -17.30 3.02
C PRO A 13 -4.19 -15.97 3.59
N CYS A 14 -3.16 -15.34 2.99
CA CYS A 14 -2.72 -13.99 3.34
C CYS A 14 -3.82 -12.94 3.28
N LEU A 15 -4.86 -13.12 2.45
CA LEU A 15 -5.98 -12.17 2.37
C LEU A 15 -6.79 -12.13 3.68
N ALA A 16 -6.68 -13.15 4.53
CA ALA A 16 -7.22 -13.10 5.88
C ALA A 16 -6.49 -12.09 6.77
N ASP A 17 -5.27 -11.69 6.42
CA ASP A 17 -4.52 -10.65 7.13
C ASP A 17 -4.87 -9.24 6.64
N HIS A 18 -5.88 -9.07 5.78
CA HIS A 18 -6.32 -7.75 5.32
C HIS A 18 -7.84 -7.61 5.46
N GLN A 19 -8.32 -6.98 6.54
CA GLN A 19 -9.71 -7.05 6.95
C GLN A 19 -10.31 -5.72 7.39
N LEU A 20 -11.45 -5.31 6.85
CA LEU A 20 -12.25 -4.19 7.33
C LEU A 20 -13.34 -4.70 8.28
N ASP A 21 -13.30 -4.28 9.54
CA ASP A 21 -14.29 -4.67 10.57
C ASP A 21 -14.50 -6.20 10.64
N GLY A 22 -13.41 -6.97 10.60
CA GLY A 22 -13.44 -8.43 10.59
C GLY A 22 -13.83 -9.08 9.25
N THR A 23 -14.07 -8.27 8.21
CA THR A 23 -14.38 -8.75 6.86
C THR A 23 -13.15 -8.65 5.96
N PRO A 24 -12.58 -9.79 5.51
CA PRO A 24 -11.42 -9.77 4.62
C PRO A 24 -11.72 -9.11 3.26
N PHE A 25 -10.73 -8.44 2.70
CA PHE A 25 -10.81 -7.82 1.37
C PHE A 25 -9.45 -7.73 0.69
N VAL A 26 -9.43 -7.71 -0.64
CA VAL A 26 -8.18 -7.65 -1.40
C VAL A 26 -7.50 -6.28 -1.24
N PRO A 27 -6.22 -6.21 -0.80
CA PRO A 27 -5.48 -4.96 -0.69
C PRO A 27 -5.33 -4.26 -2.04
N MET A 28 -5.27 -2.92 -2.03
CA MET A 28 -4.96 -2.13 -3.23
C MET A 28 -3.65 -2.60 -3.88
N ALA A 29 -2.63 -2.91 -3.08
CA ALA A 29 -1.34 -3.37 -3.59
C ALA A 29 -1.43 -4.67 -4.40
N MET A 30 -2.26 -5.63 -3.98
CA MET A 30 -2.48 -6.87 -4.72
C MET A 30 -3.30 -6.64 -6.00
N ILE A 31 -4.30 -5.75 -5.96
CA ILE A 31 -5.07 -5.37 -7.15
C ILE A 31 -4.16 -4.72 -8.20
N VAL A 32 -3.30 -3.80 -7.77
CA VAL A 32 -2.36 -3.11 -8.67
C VAL A 32 -1.35 -4.10 -9.26
N ASP A 33 -0.77 -5.00 -8.45
CA ASP A 33 0.14 -6.03 -8.97
C ASP A 33 -0.55 -6.96 -9.98
N GLU A 34 -1.76 -7.43 -9.69
CA GLU A 34 -2.55 -8.28 -10.59
C GLU A 34 -2.80 -7.63 -11.95
N LEU A 35 -3.19 -6.36 -11.94
CA LEU A 35 -3.46 -5.61 -13.16
C LEU A 35 -2.16 -5.24 -13.89
N ALA A 36 -1.07 -4.95 -13.16
CA ALA A 36 0.25 -4.63 -13.72
C ALA A 36 0.88 -5.81 -14.46
N ARG A 37 0.70 -7.05 -13.96
CA ARG A 37 1.19 -8.29 -14.60
C ARG A 37 0.66 -8.53 -16.01
N ARG A 38 -0.38 -7.80 -16.43
CA ARG A 38 -0.96 -7.89 -17.79
C ARG A 38 -0.17 -7.09 -18.82
N PHE A 39 0.64 -6.15 -18.36
CA PHE A 39 1.64 -5.49 -19.18
C PHE A 39 2.93 -6.32 -19.23
N SER A 40 3.94 -5.84 -19.95
CA SER A 40 5.26 -6.47 -19.92
C SER A 40 5.89 -6.34 -18.53
N LEU A 41 6.64 -7.36 -18.10
CA LEU A 41 7.35 -7.39 -16.81
C LEU A 41 8.33 -6.22 -16.62
N ASN A 42 8.77 -5.60 -17.71
CA ASN A 42 9.65 -4.43 -17.70
C ASN A 42 8.92 -3.12 -17.42
N CYS A 43 7.59 -3.14 -17.26
CA CYS A 43 6.84 -1.96 -16.87
C CYS A 43 7.09 -1.64 -15.39
N CYS A 44 7.56 -0.42 -15.13
CA CYS A 44 7.93 0.02 -13.78
C CYS A 44 7.20 1.28 -13.34
N CYS A 45 6.31 1.81 -14.17
CA CYS A 45 5.55 3.04 -13.91
C CYS A 45 4.11 2.87 -14.31
N PHE A 46 3.21 3.33 -13.44
CA PHE A 46 1.78 3.26 -13.61
C PHE A 46 1.17 4.60 -13.23
N THR A 47 0.11 5.00 -13.93
CA THR A 47 -0.65 6.23 -13.69
C THR A 47 -2.13 5.94 -13.57
N ASP A 48 -2.88 6.92 -13.09
CA ASP A 48 -4.35 6.89 -13.07
C ASP A 48 -4.89 5.63 -12.38
N ILE A 49 -4.26 5.25 -11.27
CA ILE A 49 -4.63 4.07 -10.50
C ILE A 49 -5.86 4.43 -9.67
N GLU A 50 -6.94 3.68 -9.86
CA GLU A 50 -8.17 3.83 -9.06
C GLU A 50 -8.71 2.46 -8.66
N VAL A 51 -9.07 2.30 -7.39
CA VAL A 51 -9.89 1.22 -6.83
C VAL A 51 -11.23 1.84 -6.43
N LYS A 52 -12.24 1.62 -7.27
CA LYS A 52 -13.59 2.20 -7.11
C LYS A 52 -14.44 1.40 -6.14
N THR A 53 -14.33 0.07 -6.20
CA THR A 53 -15.14 -0.83 -5.37
C THR A 53 -14.23 -1.87 -4.72
N PRO A 54 -14.11 -1.87 -3.38
CA PRO A 54 -13.33 -2.88 -2.66
C PRO A 54 -13.77 -4.29 -3.01
N VAL A 55 -12.80 -5.20 -3.16
CA VAL A 55 -13.07 -6.62 -3.42
C VAL A 55 -13.22 -7.34 -2.09
N MET A 56 -14.43 -7.31 -1.54
CA MET A 56 -14.76 -7.97 -0.27
C MET A 56 -14.82 -9.49 -0.44
N LEU A 57 -14.28 -10.22 0.53
CA LEU A 57 -14.14 -11.69 0.50
C LEU A 57 -14.95 -12.34 1.62
N ARG A 58 -15.34 -13.60 1.39
CA ARG A 58 -16.05 -14.43 2.36
C ARG A 58 -15.40 -15.80 2.42
N ARG A 59 -15.45 -16.43 3.60
CA ARG A 59 -14.96 -17.82 3.76
C ARG A 59 -15.74 -18.76 2.84
N ARG A 60 -15.03 -19.71 2.23
CA ARG A 60 -15.56 -20.75 1.33
C ARG A 60 -16.27 -20.21 0.09
N LEU A 61 -16.05 -18.94 -0.27
CA LEU A 61 -16.65 -18.33 -1.45
C LEU A 61 -15.58 -17.53 -2.19
N ALA A 62 -15.13 -18.06 -3.31
CA ALA A 62 -14.24 -17.36 -4.21
C ALA A 62 -14.98 -16.19 -4.89
N LYS A 63 -14.30 -15.05 -5.03
CA LYS A 63 -14.74 -13.90 -5.80
C LYS A 63 -13.97 -13.89 -7.12
N THR A 64 -14.67 -14.20 -8.20
CA THR A 64 -14.11 -14.10 -9.56
C THR A 64 -14.51 -12.77 -10.18
N LEU A 65 -13.53 -12.06 -10.70
CA LEU A 65 -13.65 -10.83 -11.44
C LEU A 65 -13.01 -11.02 -12.83
N VAL A 66 -13.37 -10.16 -13.76
CA VAL A 66 -12.83 -10.15 -15.10
C VAL A 66 -11.74 -9.09 -15.18
N CYS A 67 -10.52 -9.51 -15.52
CA CYS A 67 -9.46 -8.60 -15.91
C CYS A 67 -9.51 -8.35 -17.43
N THR A 68 -9.59 -7.09 -17.83
CA THR A 68 -9.49 -6.64 -19.22
C THR A 68 -8.29 -5.72 -19.39
N CYS A 69 -7.46 -6.01 -20.39
CA CYS A 69 -6.24 -5.27 -20.67
C CYS A 69 -6.12 -4.97 -22.17
N ASP A 70 -5.81 -3.72 -22.50
CA ASP A 70 -5.31 -3.28 -23.80
C ASP A 70 -3.82 -2.92 -23.70
N GLU A 71 -3.25 -2.21 -24.68
CA GLU A 71 -1.82 -1.86 -24.69
C GLU A 71 -1.42 -0.87 -23.59
N GLN A 72 -2.36 -0.04 -23.11
CA GLN A 72 -2.10 1.05 -22.18
C GLN A 72 -2.84 0.89 -20.86
N THR A 73 -3.98 0.21 -20.83
CA THR A 73 -4.88 0.20 -19.67
C THR A 73 -5.23 -1.23 -19.28
N SER A 74 -5.23 -1.48 -17.98
CA SER A 74 -5.66 -2.73 -17.37
C SER A 74 -6.73 -2.43 -16.34
N SER A 75 -7.82 -3.18 -16.35
CA SER A 75 -8.98 -2.97 -15.49
C SER A 75 -9.54 -4.27 -14.94
N LEU A 76 -10.16 -4.18 -13.77
CA LEU A 76 -10.85 -5.26 -13.07
C LEU A 76 -12.34 -4.93 -13.03
N GLN A 77 -13.19 -5.85 -13.50
CA GLN A 77 -14.63 -5.67 -13.60
C GLN A 77 -15.38 -6.87 -13.01
N ASP A 78 -16.61 -6.68 -12.55
CA ASP A 78 -17.48 -7.81 -12.20
C ASP A 78 -18.18 -8.41 -13.42
N GLU A 79 -19.02 -9.43 -13.19
CA GLU A 79 -19.81 -10.10 -14.24
C GLU A 79 -20.80 -9.17 -14.97
N ASN A 80 -21.20 -8.07 -14.33
CA ASN A 80 -22.12 -7.07 -14.89
C ASN A 80 -21.36 -5.95 -15.63
N GLY A 81 -20.03 -6.00 -15.67
CA GLY A 81 -19.20 -4.96 -16.27
C GLY A 81 -18.98 -3.74 -15.37
N ASN A 82 -19.31 -3.83 -14.08
CA ASN A 82 -19.02 -2.74 -13.14
C ASN A 82 -17.52 -2.69 -12.87
N LEU A 83 -16.94 -1.49 -12.96
CA LEU A 83 -15.52 -1.27 -12.75
C LEU A 83 -15.16 -1.34 -11.25
N HIS A 84 -14.29 -2.28 -10.90
CA HIS A 84 -13.70 -2.40 -9.56
C HIS A 84 -12.40 -1.61 -9.45
N ALA A 85 -11.52 -1.75 -10.43
CA ALA A 85 -10.25 -1.06 -10.44
C ALA A 85 -9.73 -0.84 -11.86
N ILE A 86 -8.86 0.15 -12.02
CA ILE A 86 -8.19 0.50 -13.27
C ILE A 86 -6.78 0.99 -12.96
N LEU A 87 -5.85 0.71 -13.87
CA LEU A 87 -4.61 1.45 -13.96
C LEU A 87 -4.16 1.60 -15.40
N THR A 88 -3.39 2.65 -15.63
CA THR A 88 -2.77 2.94 -16.92
C THR A 88 -1.27 2.75 -16.80
N LYS A 89 -0.67 2.24 -17.87
CA LYS A 89 0.76 2.11 -18.04
C LYS A 89 1.37 3.51 -18.18
N GLY A 90 2.32 3.81 -17.30
CA GLY A 90 3.14 5.02 -17.38
C GLY A 90 4.34 4.85 -18.30
N ALA A 91 4.98 5.98 -18.64
CA ALA A 91 6.29 5.96 -19.27
C ALA A 91 7.31 5.36 -18.30
N ASN A 92 8.06 4.35 -18.74
CA ASN A 92 9.12 3.77 -17.92
C ASN A 92 10.18 4.83 -17.60
N ILE A 93 10.58 4.89 -16.33
CA ILE A 93 11.65 5.74 -15.86
C ILE A 93 12.97 4.97 -15.80
N VAL A 94 14.07 5.67 -16.03
CA VAL A 94 15.42 5.14 -15.84
C VAL A 94 15.78 5.27 -14.36
N ALA A 95 16.26 4.20 -13.74
CA ALA A 95 16.49 4.11 -12.30
C ALA A 95 17.60 5.04 -11.75
N ASP A 96 18.38 5.68 -12.63
CA ASP A 96 19.62 6.36 -12.27
C ASP A 96 19.47 7.82 -11.80
N GLY A 97 18.27 8.39 -11.79
CA GLY A 97 18.07 9.78 -11.39
C GLY A 97 16.75 9.99 -10.67
N GLY A 98 16.78 10.42 -9.41
CA GLY A 98 15.55 10.88 -8.78
C GLY A 98 15.76 11.59 -7.45
N PHE A 99 16.38 10.92 -6.49
CA PHE A 99 16.58 11.45 -5.15
C PHE A 99 17.48 10.54 -4.33
N VAL A 100 18.02 11.08 -3.24
CA VAL A 100 18.60 10.29 -2.15
C VAL A 100 17.77 10.60 -0.91
N LEU A 101 17.22 9.57 -0.28
CA LEU A 101 16.49 9.71 0.97
C LEU A 101 17.42 9.35 2.14
N ALA A 102 17.55 10.23 3.12
CA ALA A 102 18.37 10.00 4.30
C ALA A 102 17.54 10.23 5.56
N ALA A 103 17.78 9.41 6.58
CA ALA A 103 17.19 9.61 7.89
C ALA A 103 17.71 10.93 8.50
N PRO A 104 16.88 11.67 9.24
CA PRO A 104 17.34 12.83 10.00
C PRO A 104 18.40 12.39 11.02
N ARG A 105 19.63 12.92 10.91
CA ARG A 105 20.78 12.46 11.72
C ARG A 105 20.66 12.77 13.21
N ASP A 106 19.91 13.82 13.55
CA ASP A 106 19.82 14.35 14.93
C ASP A 106 18.46 14.05 15.60
N ALA A 107 17.57 13.30 14.93
CA ALA A 107 16.27 12.94 15.50
C ALA A 107 16.40 11.72 16.41
N ILE A 108 15.80 11.80 17.61
CA ILE A 108 15.62 10.62 18.47
C ILE A 108 14.40 9.88 17.93
N PRO A 109 14.55 8.64 17.42
CA PRO A 109 13.43 7.94 16.85
C PRO A 109 12.44 7.49 17.92
N SER A 110 11.15 7.56 17.59
CA SER A 110 10.08 6.96 18.38
C SER A 110 9.71 5.60 17.81
N VAL A 111 9.63 4.60 18.68
CA VAL A 111 9.29 3.22 18.29
C VAL A 111 7.92 2.89 18.86
N LEU A 112 7.02 2.41 18.01
CA LEU A 112 5.77 1.79 18.45
C LEU A 112 5.86 0.28 18.24
N LEU A 113 5.53 -0.49 19.28
CA LEU A 113 5.46 -1.93 19.17
C LEU A 113 4.31 -2.31 18.23
N LYS A 114 4.46 -3.41 17.46
CA LYS A 114 3.41 -3.94 16.57
C LYS A 114 2.05 -4.05 17.27
N GLN A 115 2.04 -4.50 18.52
CA GLN A 115 0.82 -4.64 19.33
C GLN A 115 0.12 -3.31 19.68
N GLN A 116 0.82 -2.17 19.62
CA GLN A 116 0.25 -0.83 19.80
C GLN A 116 -0.22 -0.25 18.46
N LEU A 117 0.56 -0.47 17.39
CA LEU A 117 0.33 0.11 16.08
C LEU A 117 -0.83 -0.55 15.32
N TYR A 118 -0.85 -1.87 15.24
CA TYR A 118 -1.78 -2.59 14.36
C TYR A 118 -3.26 -2.52 14.79
N PRO A 119 -3.61 -2.46 16.09
CA PRO A 119 -4.96 -2.14 16.50
C PRO A 119 -5.45 -0.77 15.97
N ALA A 120 -4.55 0.21 15.80
CA ALA A 120 -4.87 1.53 15.25
C ALA A 120 -5.03 1.51 13.73
N LEU A 121 -4.22 0.73 13.01
CA LEU A 121 -4.28 0.55 11.55
C LEU A 121 -5.50 -0.23 11.04
N LEU A 122 -6.27 -0.80 11.97
CA LEU A 122 -7.57 -1.43 11.77
C LEU A 122 -7.72 -2.50 10.69
N PHE A 123 -6.70 -2.90 9.93
CA PHE A 123 -6.92 -3.82 8.80
C PHE A 123 -5.88 -4.93 8.64
N HIS A 124 -4.79 -4.96 9.41
CA HIS A 124 -3.60 -5.72 9.01
C HIS A 124 -3.19 -6.81 10.03
N GLY A 125 -3.19 -8.07 9.58
CA GLY A 125 -2.59 -9.22 10.23
C GLY A 125 -1.15 -9.48 9.77
N PRO A 126 -0.47 -10.51 10.29
CA PRO A 126 0.98 -10.68 10.25
C PRO A 126 1.64 -10.54 8.87
N THR A 127 0.98 -10.99 7.78
CA THR A 127 1.54 -10.87 6.42
C THR A 127 1.86 -9.43 6.02
N PHE A 128 1.07 -8.47 6.51
CA PHE A 128 1.18 -7.04 6.17
C PHE A 128 1.71 -6.22 7.34
N GLN A 129 2.47 -6.84 8.26
CA GLN A 129 3.08 -6.17 9.39
C GLN A 129 4.57 -5.91 9.20
N ALA A 130 5.05 -4.82 9.77
CA ALA A 130 6.45 -4.41 9.86
C ALA A 130 6.68 -3.72 11.20
N ASP A 131 7.93 -3.59 11.60
CA ASP A 131 8.31 -2.64 12.64
C ASP A 131 8.38 -1.24 12.05
N PHE A 132 7.85 -0.25 12.78
CA PHE A 132 7.83 1.16 12.38
C PHE A 132 8.67 1.98 13.37
N VAL A 133 9.72 2.61 12.85
CA VAL A 133 10.61 3.50 13.60
C VAL A 133 10.49 4.91 13.05
N PHE A 134 9.82 5.80 13.79
CA PHE A 134 9.50 7.15 13.34
C PHE A 134 10.60 8.13 13.70
N TYR A 135 11.13 8.84 12.71
CA TYR A 135 12.07 9.95 12.89
C TYR A 135 11.41 11.32 12.84
N GLU A 136 10.28 11.42 12.14
CA GLU A 136 9.47 12.63 12.05
C GLU A 136 8.00 12.24 11.92
N PHE A 137 7.11 12.91 12.65
CA PHE A 137 5.68 12.72 12.50
C PHE A 137 4.96 14.02 12.90
N ASN A 138 4.56 14.81 11.91
CA ASN A 138 3.85 16.07 12.10
C ASN A 138 2.74 16.23 11.06
N ARG A 139 2.03 17.37 11.08
CA ARG A 139 0.85 17.63 10.22
C ARG A 139 1.10 17.56 8.72
N GLN A 140 2.36 17.67 8.29
CA GLN A 140 2.73 17.68 6.88
C GLN A 140 3.55 16.44 6.48
N THR A 141 4.34 15.89 7.40
CA THR A 141 5.35 14.89 7.04
C THR A 141 5.39 13.76 8.05
N VAL A 142 5.56 12.53 7.53
CA VAL A 142 6.04 11.37 8.30
C VAL A 142 7.33 10.89 7.68
N VAL A 143 8.36 10.68 8.50
CA VAL A 143 9.57 9.95 8.12
C VAL A 143 9.67 8.73 9.02
N VAL A 144 9.61 7.55 8.42
CA VAL A 144 9.58 6.27 9.12
C VAL A 144 10.47 5.25 8.44
N GLU A 145 11.20 4.47 9.22
CA GLU A 145 11.91 3.29 8.75
C GLU A 145 11.09 2.04 9.03
N LEU A 146 11.01 1.19 8.01
CA LEU A 146 10.30 -0.08 8.01
C LEU A 146 11.32 -1.23 8.04
N SER A 147 11.11 -2.17 8.95
CA SER A 147 11.90 -3.40 9.07
C SER A 147 11.02 -4.60 9.45
N ASP A 148 11.60 -5.79 9.52
CA ASP A 148 10.90 -7.02 9.95
C ASP A 148 9.60 -7.30 9.16
N PHE A 149 9.69 -7.16 7.83
CA PHE A 149 8.68 -7.58 6.86
C PHE A 149 9.32 -8.51 5.82
N ASP A 150 8.58 -9.55 5.44
CA ASP A 150 9.09 -10.56 4.52
C ASP A 150 9.03 -10.07 3.06
N HIS A 151 10.20 -9.86 2.46
CA HIS A 151 10.34 -9.52 1.03
C HIS A 151 9.90 -10.68 0.13
N ASP A 152 10.28 -11.90 0.50
CA ASP A 152 9.90 -13.15 -0.18
C ASP A 152 8.86 -13.89 0.67
N ASN A 153 7.68 -13.30 0.86
CA ASN A 153 6.66 -13.89 1.71
C ASN A 153 5.91 -15.04 0.98
N PRO A 154 6.13 -16.32 1.33
CA PRO A 154 5.43 -17.42 0.69
C PRO A 154 3.92 -17.41 0.95
N SER A 155 3.44 -16.68 1.98
CA SER A 155 2.01 -16.56 2.29
C SER A 155 1.23 -15.85 1.17
N LEU A 156 1.91 -15.09 0.30
CA LEU A 156 1.34 -14.45 -0.89
C LEU A 156 0.92 -15.46 -1.98
N GLY A 157 1.22 -16.75 -1.80
CA GLY A 157 0.79 -17.81 -2.71
C GLY A 157 1.30 -17.58 -4.13
N ARG A 158 0.40 -17.56 -5.12
CA ARG A 158 0.77 -17.32 -6.53
C ARG A 158 1.44 -15.97 -6.78
N TYR A 159 1.31 -15.02 -5.86
CA TYR A 159 1.95 -13.71 -5.94
C TYR A 159 3.34 -13.68 -5.32
N ALA A 160 3.77 -14.73 -4.60
CA ALA A 160 5.07 -14.76 -3.93
C ALA A 160 6.24 -14.58 -4.91
N GLN A 161 6.09 -15.01 -6.17
CA GLN A 161 7.11 -14.89 -7.22
C GLN A 161 6.70 -13.92 -8.34
N ASN A 162 7.71 -13.33 -8.98
CA ASN A 162 7.56 -12.47 -10.17
C ASN A 162 6.60 -11.28 -9.97
N GLN A 163 6.63 -10.67 -8.79
CA GLN A 163 5.86 -9.48 -8.49
C GLN A 163 6.22 -8.35 -9.46
N SER A 164 5.22 -7.78 -10.12
CA SER A 164 5.37 -6.56 -10.89
C SER A 164 5.48 -5.35 -9.97
N VAL A 165 4.75 -5.39 -8.84
CA VAL A 165 4.80 -4.44 -7.73
C VAL A 165 5.10 -5.20 -6.43
N PRO A 166 6.10 -4.79 -5.63
CA PRO A 166 6.36 -5.34 -4.29
C PRO A 166 5.14 -5.17 -3.37
N ILE A 167 4.31 -6.20 -3.24
CA ILE A 167 2.96 -6.11 -2.65
C ILE A 167 3.02 -5.67 -1.19
N VAL A 168 3.78 -6.39 -0.35
CA VAL A 168 3.87 -6.12 1.09
C VAL A 168 4.46 -4.74 1.34
N LEU A 169 5.55 -4.40 0.65
CA LEU A 169 6.16 -3.09 0.79
C LEU A 169 5.19 -1.98 0.36
N PHE A 170 4.53 -2.10 -0.80
CA PHE A 170 3.60 -1.07 -1.24
C PHE A 170 2.45 -0.89 -0.25
N ASP A 171 1.90 -1.98 0.29
CA ASP A 171 0.88 -1.92 1.34
C ASP A 171 1.38 -1.18 2.59
N LEU A 172 2.59 -1.49 3.07
CA LEU A 172 3.22 -0.80 4.20
C LEU A 172 3.43 0.70 3.94
N LEU A 173 3.75 1.10 2.69
CA LEU A 173 3.81 2.51 2.31
C LEU A 173 2.44 3.19 2.43
N LEU A 174 1.38 2.51 2.00
CA LEU A 174 0.00 2.99 2.15
C LEU A 174 -0.39 3.09 3.62
N GLN A 175 0.02 2.14 4.46
CA GLN A 175 -0.18 2.16 5.91
C GLN A 175 0.50 3.36 6.56
N ALA A 176 1.74 3.72 6.17
CA ALA A 176 2.43 4.91 6.68
C ALA A 176 1.64 6.20 6.41
N ALA A 177 1.05 6.34 5.22
CA ALA A 177 0.16 7.47 4.90
C ALA A 177 -1.18 7.38 5.64
N GLY A 178 -1.73 6.18 5.82
CA GLY A 178 -2.93 5.94 6.61
C GLY A 178 -2.76 6.35 8.07
N LEU A 179 -1.60 6.08 8.68
CA LEU A 179 -1.28 6.52 10.04
C LEU A 179 -1.30 8.04 10.17
N HIS A 180 -0.70 8.75 9.22
CA HIS A 180 -0.75 10.21 9.18
C HIS A 180 -2.21 10.70 9.11
N LEU A 181 -3.00 10.16 8.17
CA LEU A 181 -4.42 10.51 8.04
C LEU A 181 -5.16 10.31 9.36
N MET A 182 -4.98 9.18 10.03
CA MET A 182 -5.64 8.86 11.30
C MET A 182 -5.18 9.73 12.47
N ALA A 183 -3.92 10.19 12.48
CA ALA A 183 -3.42 11.06 13.53
C ALA A 183 -4.02 12.47 13.45
N PHE A 184 -4.30 12.96 12.24
CA PHE A 184 -4.78 14.32 11.99
C PHE A 184 -6.24 14.41 11.52
N SER A 185 -6.94 13.28 11.39
CA SER A 185 -8.38 13.14 11.14
C SER A 185 -9.05 12.36 12.29
N ASP A 186 -10.38 12.35 12.31
CA ASP A 186 -11.18 11.49 13.19
C ASP A 186 -11.60 10.17 12.51
N THR A 187 -11.22 9.94 11.26
CA THR A 187 -11.77 8.85 10.44
C THR A 187 -10.68 7.93 9.91
N TYR A 188 -11.02 6.65 9.80
CA TYR A 188 -10.27 5.69 8.98
C TYR A 188 -10.33 6.05 7.50
N GLY A 189 -9.31 5.67 6.74
CA GLY A 189 -9.27 5.79 5.30
C GLY A 189 -8.81 4.51 4.64
N LEU A 190 -9.44 4.15 3.52
CA LEU A 190 -8.94 3.09 2.63
C LEU A 190 -8.28 3.74 1.42
N PRO A 191 -7.07 3.31 1.02
CA PRO A 191 -6.45 3.74 -0.23
C PRO A 191 -7.38 3.44 -1.42
N THR A 192 -7.72 4.47 -2.20
CA THR A 192 -8.64 4.30 -3.35
C THR A 192 -8.07 4.81 -4.66
N ALA A 193 -7.07 5.68 -4.66
CA ALA A 193 -6.47 6.12 -5.90
C ALA A 193 -5.06 6.67 -5.67
N CYS A 194 -4.21 6.60 -6.69
CA CYS A 194 -3.01 7.42 -6.78
C CYS A 194 -2.76 7.84 -8.23
N ALA A 195 -2.23 9.05 -8.40
CA ALA A 195 -1.97 9.61 -9.72
C ALA A 195 -0.80 8.89 -10.41
N SER A 196 0.21 8.48 -9.64
CA SER A 196 1.33 7.71 -10.16
C SER A 196 1.93 6.76 -9.12
N LEU A 197 2.48 5.65 -9.62
CA LEU A 197 3.29 4.68 -8.90
C LEU A 197 4.51 4.35 -9.76
N SER A 198 5.70 4.49 -9.19
CA SER A 198 6.97 4.16 -9.84
C SER A 198 7.80 3.23 -8.99
N ILE A 199 8.39 2.21 -9.62
CA ILE A 199 9.11 1.13 -8.95
C ILE A 199 10.53 1.08 -9.50
N PHE A 200 11.50 1.39 -8.66
CA PHE A 200 12.91 1.47 -9.01
C PHE A 200 13.65 0.19 -8.62
N ASN A 201 13.27 -0.39 -7.47
CA ASN A 201 13.80 -1.65 -6.98
C ASN A 201 12.64 -2.53 -6.49
N ARG A 202 12.51 -3.74 -7.06
CA ARG A 202 11.48 -4.70 -6.68
C ARG A 202 11.85 -5.57 -5.48
N GLN A 203 13.13 -5.63 -5.16
CA GLN A 203 13.68 -6.46 -4.07
C GLN A 203 14.70 -5.64 -3.28
N PRO A 204 14.26 -4.58 -2.57
CA PRO A 204 15.15 -3.86 -1.68
C PRO A 204 15.68 -4.80 -0.59
N VAL A 205 16.97 -4.69 -0.29
CA VAL A 205 17.60 -5.50 0.77
C VAL A 205 17.65 -4.69 2.05
N GLY A 206 17.18 -5.29 3.15
CA GLY A 206 17.18 -4.68 4.48
C GLY A 206 16.03 -3.69 4.70
N ASN A 207 16.29 -2.70 5.56
CA ASN A 207 15.29 -1.73 5.98
C ASN A 207 14.99 -0.73 4.87
N VAL A 208 13.76 -0.20 4.87
CA VAL A 208 13.31 0.81 3.90
C VAL A 208 12.93 2.07 4.65
N LEU A 209 13.57 3.18 4.30
CA LEU A 209 13.21 4.50 4.79
C LEU A 209 12.11 5.08 3.91
N VAL A 210 11.08 5.62 4.55
CA VAL A 210 9.87 6.12 3.91
C VAL A 210 9.64 7.55 4.36
N ARG A 211 9.41 8.44 3.40
CA ARG A 211 8.85 9.77 3.64
C ARG A 211 7.46 9.85 3.04
N VAL A 212 6.48 10.16 3.88
CA VAL A 212 5.14 10.55 3.47
C VAL A 212 5.01 12.06 3.62
N THR A 213 4.46 12.72 2.60
CA THR A 213 4.11 14.14 2.64
C THR A 213 2.62 14.30 2.37
N CYS A 214 1.92 14.93 3.29
CA CYS A 214 0.54 15.38 3.16
C CYS A 214 0.50 16.76 2.51
N HIS A 215 -0.26 16.88 1.44
CA HIS A 215 -0.51 18.12 0.71
C HIS A 215 -1.94 18.61 0.98
N GLU A 216 -2.31 19.73 0.37
CA GLU A 216 -3.67 20.25 0.44
C GLU A 216 -4.71 19.19 0.03
N SER A 217 -5.89 19.25 0.67
CA SER A 217 -6.99 18.29 0.46
C SER A 217 -6.66 16.84 0.83
N ASP A 218 -5.71 16.62 1.73
CA ASP A 218 -5.29 15.29 2.20
C ASP A 218 -4.85 14.37 1.04
N LEU A 219 -4.11 14.96 0.10
CA LEU A 219 -3.40 14.26 -0.96
C LEU A 219 -2.01 13.88 -0.46
N TYR A 220 -1.60 12.63 -0.70
CA TYR A 220 -0.33 12.13 -0.19
C TYR A 220 0.68 11.86 -1.30
N SER A 221 1.94 12.17 -1.02
CA SER A 221 3.10 11.68 -1.76
C SER A 221 3.92 10.79 -0.84
N ILE A 222 4.42 9.68 -1.37
CA ILE A 222 5.27 8.73 -0.66
C ILE A 222 6.55 8.52 -1.47
N ILE A 223 7.67 8.59 -0.78
CA ILE A 223 9.00 8.31 -1.32
C ILE A 223 9.64 7.26 -0.42
N ALA A 224 10.08 6.15 -1.01
CA ALA A 224 10.76 5.08 -0.30
C ALA A 224 12.18 4.89 -0.86
N GLY A 225 13.15 4.74 0.05
CA GLY A 225 14.55 4.45 -0.27
C GLY A 225 15.12 3.31 0.56
N ASP A 226 16.11 2.61 0.02
CA ASP A 226 16.81 1.53 0.73
C ASP A 226 17.75 2.08 1.82
N ALA A 227 18.47 1.21 2.53
CA ALA A 227 19.43 1.59 3.56
C ALA A 227 20.57 2.50 3.07
N THR A 228 20.82 2.56 1.76
CA THR A 228 21.80 3.48 1.14
C THR A 228 21.18 4.79 0.68
N GLY A 229 19.85 4.93 0.83
CA GLY A 229 19.06 6.06 0.41
C GLY A 229 18.68 6.05 -1.07
N LYS A 230 18.99 4.97 -1.81
CA LYS A 230 18.64 4.85 -3.23
C LYS A 230 17.14 4.62 -3.40
N PRO A 231 16.53 5.13 -4.48
CA PRO A 231 15.10 5.03 -4.70
C PRO A 231 14.65 3.57 -4.80
N VAL A 232 13.57 3.23 -4.10
CA VAL A 232 12.91 1.93 -4.15
C VAL A 232 11.56 2.06 -4.84
N MET A 233 10.73 2.99 -4.36
CA MET A 233 9.38 3.21 -4.86
C MET A 233 8.93 4.65 -4.60
N THR A 234 8.11 5.20 -5.49
CA THR A 234 7.38 6.45 -5.24
C THR A 234 5.91 6.29 -5.58
N CYS A 235 5.05 6.96 -4.81
CA CYS A 235 3.61 7.02 -5.03
C CYS A 235 3.17 8.47 -4.88
N SER A 236 2.42 9.01 -5.84
CA SER A 236 2.03 10.43 -5.84
C SER A 236 0.53 10.60 -5.98
N GLY A 237 -0.02 11.63 -5.35
CA GLY A 237 -1.44 11.94 -5.41
C GLY A 237 -2.31 10.84 -4.81
N LEU A 238 -1.81 10.13 -3.81
CA LEU A 238 -2.56 9.10 -3.08
C LEU A 238 -3.77 9.74 -2.37
N ARG A 239 -4.91 9.09 -2.51
CA ARG A 239 -6.20 9.47 -1.93
C ARG A 239 -6.80 8.32 -1.14
N PHE A 240 -7.55 8.69 -0.11
CA PHE A 240 -8.28 7.76 0.73
C PHE A 240 -9.78 8.00 0.65
N ALA A 241 -10.57 6.93 0.50
CA ALA A 241 -11.98 6.98 0.82
C ALA A 241 -12.14 6.92 2.34
N ARG A 242 -12.81 7.92 2.91
CA ARG A 242 -12.99 8.03 4.36
C ARG A 242 -14.16 7.19 4.83
N SER A 243 -13.95 6.49 5.93
CA SER A 243 -15.02 5.83 6.66
C SER A 243 -15.90 6.87 7.35
N VAL A 244 -17.20 6.57 7.45
CA VAL A 244 -18.13 7.30 8.32
C VAL A 244 -17.90 6.99 9.80
N ARG A 245 -17.14 5.92 10.11
CA ARG A 245 -16.79 5.54 11.49
C ARG A 245 -15.67 6.43 12.01
N LYS A 246 -15.82 6.83 13.26
CA LYS A 246 -14.77 7.54 14.00
C LYS A 246 -13.75 6.58 14.58
N ILE A 247 -12.51 7.01 14.64
CA ILE A 247 -11.42 6.34 15.33
C ILE A 247 -11.72 6.34 16.84
N GLU A 248 -11.59 5.19 17.49
CA GLU A 248 -11.76 5.09 18.94
C GLU A 248 -10.71 5.93 19.69
N ALA A 249 -11.11 6.50 20.83
CA ALA A 249 -10.30 7.51 21.53
C ALA A 249 -8.93 6.97 21.99
N ASP A 250 -8.89 5.72 22.45
CA ASP A 250 -7.69 5.00 22.89
C ASP A 250 -6.69 4.81 21.74
N LYS A 251 -7.16 4.40 20.56
CA LYS A 251 -6.31 4.30 19.36
C LYS A 251 -5.79 5.67 18.92
N LYS A 252 -6.61 6.71 19.04
CA LYS A 252 -6.21 8.07 18.72
C LYS A 252 -5.14 8.59 19.69
N ASP A 253 -5.19 8.20 20.96
CA ASP A 253 -4.21 8.61 21.96
C ASP A 253 -2.82 8.03 21.67
N ILE A 254 -2.73 6.79 21.19
CA ILE A 254 -1.46 6.19 20.72
C ILE A 254 -0.86 7.03 19.57
N LEU A 255 -1.68 7.45 18.60
CA LEU A 255 -1.20 8.26 17.48
C LEU A 255 -0.77 9.68 17.92
N LYS A 256 -1.36 10.23 18.99
CA LYS A 256 -0.90 11.52 19.55
C LYS A 256 0.50 11.42 20.14
N GLU A 257 0.93 10.26 20.64
CA GLU A 257 2.29 10.07 21.15
C GLU A 257 3.33 10.24 20.05
N LEU A 258 3.01 9.89 18.80
CA LEU A 258 3.89 10.10 17.65
C LEU A 258 4.06 11.58 17.29
N THR A 259 3.06 12.41 17.57
CA THR A 259 3.02 13.83 17.16
C THR A 259 3.66 14.81 18.14
N ARG A 260 4.19 14.31 19.27
CA ARG A 260 4.79 15.12 20.34
C ARG A 260 6.28 15.31 20.12
#